data_AF-A0A6P8K3Q8-F1
#
_entry.id   AF-A0A6P8K3Q8-F1
#
_cell.length_a   1.000
_cell.length_b   1.000
_cell.length_c   1.000
_cell.angle_alpha   90.00
_cell.angle_beta   90.00
_cell.angle_gamma   90.00
#
_symmetry.space_group_name_H-M   'P 1'
#
loop_
_entity.id
_entity.type
_entity.pdbx_description
1 polymer ?
#
loop_
_entity_poly.entity_id
_entity_poly.type
_entity_poly.pdbx_seq_one_letter_code
_entity_poly.pdbx_strand_id
1 'polypeptide(L)'
;MTKLAATASLLLLILSLGWAKLEEKPREKRQSNKLHITLLYESLCPDSRNFMHQLGPVYEEFEEYIDILLVPFGKSQSERNGAIFHCQHGPAECKGNRLQSCVINSTANQAAQVKFVVCQMLAPDYSRIDQCANEAGLLTDVVHCLSSETGTKLQLQAELVTKQYSPSFIPTIVYNGVFDQQLQDHSLRDFRGTVCYMLRQQNLLPSSSTICQ
;
A
#
# COMPACT_ATOMS: atom_id res chain seq x y z
N MET A 1 -80.60 38.37 -20.57
CA MET A 1 -81.45 38.01 -19.41
C MET A 1 -80.59 37.23 -18.43
N THR A 2 -80.36 37.80 -17.23
CA THR A 2 -80.28 37.14 -15.89
C THR A 2 -79.41 35.89 -15.69
N LYS A 3 -78.59 35.69 -14.65
CA LYS A 3 -78.41 36.29 -13.31
C LYS A 3 -77.06 35.81 -12.70
N LEU A 4 -76.58 36.57 -11.72
CA LEU A 4 -75.48 36.32 -10.76
C LEU A 4 -75.53 34.98 -9.99
N ALA A 5 -74.36 34.50 -9.53
CA ALA A 5 -73.96 34.23 -8.11
C ALA A 5 -72.69 33.33 -8.09
N ALA A 6 -71.53 33.75 -7.59
CA ALA A 6 -71.09 33.91 -6.19
C ALA A 6 -70.24 32.71 -5.67
N THR A 7 -68.93 32.99 -5.54
CA THR A 7 -67.97 32.59 -4.48
C THR A 7 -67.92 31.16 -3.93
N ALA A 8 -66.72 30.56 -3.97
CA ALA A 8 -66.09 29.97 -2.78
C ALA A 8 -64.56 29.97 -2.95
N SER A 9 -63.89 30.85 -2.21
CA SER A 9 -62.45 30.77 -1.95
C SER A 9 -62.17 29.48 -1.17
N LEU A 10 -61.23 28.67 -1.66
CA LEU A 10 -60.54 27.72 -0.81
C LEU A 10 -59.06 28.12 -0.82
N LEU A 11 -58.66 28.86 0.22
CA LEU A 11 -57.27 29.04 0.59
C LEU A 11 -56.67 27.65 0.86
N LEU A 12 -55.87 27.14 -0.08
CA LEU A 12 -54.92 26.08 0.21
C LEU A 12 -53.73 26.69 0.94
N LEU A 13 -53.79 26.63 2.27
CA LEU A 13 -52.63 26.74 3.15
C LEU A 13 -51.67 25.58 2.82
N ILE A 14 -50.78 25.81 1.86
CA ILE A 14 -49.60 24.98 1.66
C ILE A 14 -48.65 25.22 2.84
N LEU A 15 -48.67 24.28 3.76
CA LEU A 15 -47.71 24.16 4.85
C LEU A 15 -46.30 24.25 4.27
N SER A 16 -45.58 25.29 4.68
CA SER A 16 -44.15 25.47 4.42
C SER A 16 -43.36 24.37 5.13
N LEU A 17 -43.27 23.20 4.53
CA LEU A 17 -42.25 22.22 4.86
C LEU A 17 -40.99 22.66 4.12
N GLY A 18 -40.20 23.48 4.81
CA GLY A 18 -38.89 23.90 4.34
C GLY A 18 -38.06 22.66 3.97
N TRP A 19 -37.74 22.53 2.68
CA TRP A 19 -36.65 21.66 2.27
C TRP A 19 -35.36 22.39 2.61
N ALA A 20 -34.92 22.23 3.86
CA ALA A 20 -33.55 22.50 4.22
C ALA A 20 -32.70 21.56 3.36
N LYS A 21 -32.09 22.12 2.31
CA LYS A 21 -31.08 21.46 1.50
C LYS A 21 -29.95 21.14 2.47
N LEU A 22 -29.80 19.87 2.83
CA LEU A 22 -28.62 19.40 3.54
C LEU A 22 -27.44 19.63 2.59
N GLU A 23 -26.74 20.74 2.78
CA GLU A 23 -25.44 20.94 2.18
C GLU A 23 -24.52 19.87 2.77
N GLU A 24 -24.22 18.84 1.98
CA GLU A 24 -23.13 17.93 2.33
C GLU A 24 -21.84 18.75 2.34
N LYS A 25 -21.36 19.03 3.56
CA LYS A 25 -20.06 19.65 3.80
C LYS A 25 -19.02 18.84 3.01
N PRO A 26 -18.22 19.47 2.12
CA PRO A 26 -17.19 18.75 1.41
C PRO A 26 -16.31 18.01 2.42
N ARG A 27 -16.16 16.69 2.26
CA ARG A 27 -15.15 15.95 3.03
C ARG A 27 -13.81 16.54 2.64
N GLU A 28 -13.22 17.36 3.52
CA GLU A 28 -11.80 17.66 3.47
C GLU A 28 -11.08 16.32 3.38
N LYS A 29 -10.45 16.08 2.23
CA LYS A 29 -9.52 14.96 2.07
C LYS A 29 -8.43 15.26 3.09
N ARG A 30 -8.44 14.58 4.25
CA ARG A 30 -7.32 14.65 5.20
C ARG A 30 -6.09 14.29 4.38
N GLN A 31 -5.29 15.30 4.05
CA GLN A 31 -4.01 15.10 3.44
C GLN A 31 -3.22 14.32 4.49
N SER A 32 -2.93 13.06 4.21
CA SER A 32 -2.14 12.25 5.13
C SER A 32 -0.80 12.98 5.32
N ASN A 33 -0.42 13.16 6.57
CA ASN A 33 0.81 13.85 6.96
C ASN A 33 2.07 13.00 6.71
N LYS A 34 1.94 11.90 5.95
CA LYS A 34 3.02 10.95 5.68
C LYS A 34 3.28 10.82 4.18
N LEU A 35 4.54 10.56 3.85
CA LEU A 35 4.95 10.18 2.51
C LEU A 35 4.54 8.73 2.24
N HIS A 36 3.74 8.50 1.22
CA HIS A 36 3.33 7.14 0.85
C HIS A 36 4.36 6.56 -0.12
N ILE A 37 4.87 5.38 0.20
CA ILE A 37 5.85 4.67 -0.61
C ILE A 37 5.24 3.32 -0.97
N THR A 38 5.18 2.99 -2.25
CA THR A 38 4.87 1.63 -2.69
C THR A 38 6.17 0.99 -3.16
N LEU A 39 6.52 -0.15 -2.57
CA LEU A 39 7.67 -0.96 -2.95
C LEU A 39 7.18 -2.22 -3.68
N LEU A 40 7.45 -2.28 -4.98
CA LEU A 40 7.21 -3.45 -5.81
C LEU A 40 8.48 -4.30 -5.82
N TYR A 41 8.41 -5.56 -5.39
CA TYR A 41 9.60 -6.41 -5.23
C TYR A 41 9.32 -7.91 -5.46
N GLU A 42 10.40 -8.70 -5.53
CA GLU A 42 10.38 -10.16 -5.71
C GLU A 42 11.16 -10.84 -4.59
N SER A 43 10.61 -11.94 -4.05
CA SER A 43 11.21 -12.59 -2.88
C SER A 43 12.56 -13.28 -3.13
N LEU A 44 12.90 -13.63 -4.39
CA LEU A 44 14.19 -14.22 -4.74
C LEU A 44 15.08 -13.34 -5.62
N CYS A 45 14.59 -12.17 -6.07
CA CYS A 45 15.38 -11.22 -6.83
C CYS A 45 16.56 -10.68 -5.99
N PRO A 46 17.82 -10.82 -6.44
CA PRO A 46 18.98 -10.33 -5.70
C PRO A 46 18.94 -8.82 -5.41
N ASP A 47 18.49 -8.01 -6.37
CA ASP A 47 18.39 -6.55 -6.20
C ASP A 47 17.30 -6.18 -5.18
N SER A 48 16.19 -6.91 -5.17
CA SER A 48 15.11 -6.72 -4.18
C SER A 48 15.61 -7.03 -2.77
N ARG A 49 16.39 -8.10 -2.62
CA ARG A 49 17.01 -8.48 -1.35
C ARG A 49 18.05 -7.46 -0.91
N ASN A 50 18.88 -6.98 -1.82
CA ASN A 50 19.89 -5.96 -1.52
C ASN A 50 19.25 -4.65 -1.04
N PHE A 51 18.13 -4.24 -1.63
CA PHE A 51 17.41 -3.03 -1.21
C PHE A 51 16.91 -3.08 0.25
N MET A 52 16.73 -4.27 0.83
CA MET A 52 16.29 -4.41 2.22
C MET A 52 17.32 -3.90 3.23
N HIS A 53 18.60 -3.83 2.85
CA HIS A 53 19.64 -3.17 3.64
C HIS A 53 19.42 -1.66 3.80
N GLN A 54 18.72 -1.03 2.85
CA GLN A 54 18.32 0.37 2.95
C GLN A 54 16.93 0.51 3.57
N LEU A 55 15.98 -0.36 3.20
CA LEU A 55 14.59 -0.29 3.70
C LEU A 55 14.51 -0.41 5.22
N GLY A 56 15.20 -1.38 5.82
CA GLY A 56 15.12 -1.63 7.26
C GLY A 56 15.49 -0.40 8.11
N PRO A 57 16.73 0.11 7.99
CA PRO A 57 17.16 1.29 8.74
C PRO A 57 16.32 2.54 8.44
N VAL A 58 15.92 2.76 7.18
CA VAL A 58 15.07 3.90 6.82
C VAL A 58 13.68 3.77 7.44
N TYR A 59 13.10 2.58 7.48
CA TYR A 59 11.80 2.44 8.12
C TYR A 59 11.88 2.70 9.63
N GLU A 60 12.89 2.14 10.30
CA GLU A 60 13.12 2.37 11.73
C GLU A 60 13.32 3.85 12.05
N GLU A 61 14.03 4.60 11.20
CA GLU A 61 14.26 6.04 11.39
C GLU A 61 13.01 6.87 11.08
N PHE A 62 12.22 6.51 10.06
CA PHE A 62 11.17 7.36 9.48
C PHE A 62 9.72 6.87 9.69
N GLU A 63 9.46 5.85 10.51
CA GLU A 63 8.11 5.23 10.65
C GLU A 63 6.97 6.22 10.96
N GLU A 64 7.26 7.33 11.64
CA GLU A 64 6.27 8.39 11.93
C GLU A 64 5.97 9.29 10.71
N TYR A 65 6.83 9.32 9.71
CA TYR A 65 6.79 10.22 8.55
C TYR A 65 6.44 9.53 7.23
N ILE A 66 6.51 8.20 7.18
CA ILE A 66 6.23 7.41 5.98
C ILE A 66 5.18 6.36 6.23
N ASP A 67 4.47 5.99 5.17
CA ASP A 67 3.65 4.79 5.10
C ASP A 67 4.12 3.94 3.90
N ILE A 68 4.54 2.70 4.15
CA ILE A 68 5.02 1.79 3.11
C ILE A 68 3.98 0.72 2.78
N LEU A 69 3.62 0.63 1.50
CA LEU A 69 2.91 -0.51 0.90
C LEU A 69 3.93 -1.47 0.28
N LEU A 70 4.06 -2.66 0.87
CA LEU A 70 4.92 -3.73 0.39
C LEU A 70 4.15 -4.63 -0.59
N VAL A 71 4.64 -4.78 -1.82
CA VAL A 71 3.98 -5.57 -2.88
C VAL A 71 4.94 -6.65 -3.42
N PRO A 72 4.97 -7.84 -2.80
CA PRO A 72 5.77 -8.96 -3.27
C PRO A 72 5.08 -9.66 -4.45
N PHE A 73 5.53 -9.34 -5.65
CA PHE A 73 5.04 -9.90 -6.92
C PHE A 73 6.04 -9.66 -8.06
N GLY A 74 6.49 -8.41 -8.20
CA GLY A 74 7.39 -7.94 -9.25
C GLY A 74 6.97 -8.37 -10.66
N LYS A 75 7.85 -9.04 -11.39
CA LYS A 75 7.63 -9.43 -12.79
C LYS A 75 6.91 -10.77 -12.95
N SER A 76 6.28 -11.26 -11.88
CA SER A 76 5.42 -12.44 -11.94
C SER A 76 4.19 -12.17 -12.83
N GLN A 77 3.51 -13.24 -13.25
CA GLN A 77 2.26 -13.18 -14.01
C GLN A 77 1.32 -14.28 -13.54
N SER A 78 0.01 -14.03 -13.55
CA SER A 78 -0.98 -15.07 -13.31
C SER A 78 -1.65 -15.55 -14.60
N GLU A 79 -2.05 -16.82 -14.61
CA GLU A 79 -2.95 -17.39 -15.61
C GLU A 79 -4.22 -17.92 -14.96
N ARG A 80 -5.29 -18.02 -15.76
CA ARG A 80 -6.57 -18.65 -15.37
C ARG A 80 -7.09 -18.11 -14.03
N ASN A 81 -7.06 -16.80 -13.86
CA ASN A 81 -7.47 -16.10 -12.64
C ASN A 81 -6.73 -16.60 -11.37
N GLY A 82 -5.41 -16.75 -11.45
CA GLY A 82 -4.59 -17.13 -10.29
C GLY A 82 -4.57 -18.62 -9.98
N ALA A 83 -5.02 -19.47 -10.91
CA ALA A 83 -4.80 -20.91 -10.78
C ALA A 83 -3.32 -21.28 -10.95
N ILE A 84 -2.59 -20.50 -11.77
CA ILE A 84 -1.15 -20.66 -12.00
C ILE A 84 -0.49 -19.28 -11.86
N PHE A 85 0.66 -19.25 -11.21
CA PHE A 85 1.54 -18.08 -11.16
C PHE A 85 2.90 -18.46 -11.75
N HIS A 86 3.40 -17.61 -12.63
CA HIS A 86 4.72 -17.71 -13.24
C HIS A 86 5.61 -16.61 -12.66
N CYS A 87 6.73 -16.99 -12.07
CA CYS A 87 7.69 -16.06 -11.46
C CYS A 87 9.06 -16.24 -12.11
N GLN A 88 9.89 -15.18 -12.12
CA GLN A 88 11.16 -15.17 -12.85
C GLN A 88 12.16 -16.19 -12.30
N HIS A 89 12.14 -16.39 -10.98
CA HIS A 89 13.00 -17.34 -10.28
C HIS A 89 12.26 -18.65 -9.92
N GLY A 90 11.18 -18.96 -10.65
CA GLY A 90 10.46 -20.23 -10.56
C GLY A 90 9.49 -20.35 -9.37
N PRO A 91 8.98 -21.57 -9.09
CA PRO A 91 7.91 -21.79 -8.11
C PRO A 91 8.26 -21.39 -6.67
N ALA A 92 9.54 -21.43 -6.31
CA ALA A 92 10.00 -21.02 -4.98
C ALA A 92 9.77 -19.53 -4.73
N GLU A 93 10.02 -18.68 -5.74
CA GLU A 93 9.70 -17.25 -5.67
C GLU A 93 8.20 -17.01 -5.57
N CYS A 94 7.38 -17.71 -6.37
CA CYS A 94 5.93 -17.58 -6.26
C CYS A 94 5.43 -17.94 -4.86
N LYS A 95 5.99 -19.00 -4.26
CA LYS A 95 5.69 -19.40 -2.88
C LYS A 95 6.11 -18.30 -1.89
N GLY A 96 7.30 -17.73 -2.03
CA GLY A 96 7.79 -16.65 -1.19
C GLY A 96 6.97 -15.36 -1.29
N ASN A 97 6.62 -14.96 -2.52
CA ASN A 97 5.81 -13.77 -2.78
C ASN A 97 4.43 -13.90 -2.10
N ARG A 98 3.79 -15.06 -2.24
CA ARG A 98 2.54 -15.36 -1.57
C ARG A 98 2.68 -15.42 -0.06
N LEU A 99 3.77 -16.00 0.44
CA LEU A 99 4.05 -16.07 1.87
C LEU A 99 4.12 -14.69 2.51
N GLN A 100 4.94 -13.81 1.94
CA GLN A 100 5.07 -12.43 2.41
C GLN A 100 3.74 -11.70 2.32
N SER A 101 2.97 -11.87 1.24
CA SER A 101 1.62 -11.30 1.14
C SER A 101 0.68 -11.76 2.26
N CYS A 102 0.72 -13.05 2.60
CA CYS A 102 -0.08 -13.61 3.69
C CYS A 102 0.30 -13.02 5.05
N VAL A 103 1.58 -12.84 5.33
CA VAL A 103 2.06 -12.22 6.59
C VAL A 103 1.73 -10.74 6.63
N ILE A 104 1.91 -10.02 5.52
CA ILE A 104 1.51 -8.61 5.42
C ILE A 104 0.01 -8.46 5.71
N ASN A 105 -0.83 -9.36 5.18
CA ASN A 105 -2.27 -9.35 5.39
C ASN A 105 -2.70 -9.79 6.81
N SER A 106 -1.87 -10.50 7.58
CA SER A 106 -2.25 -10.99 8.92
C SER A 106 -2.17 -9.92 10.01
N THR A 107 -1.69 -8.71 9.71
CA THR A 107 -1.52 -7.63 10.69
C THR A 107 -1.74 -6.26 10.05
N ALA A 108 -2.29 -5.32 10.81
CA ALA A 108 -2.34 -3.91 10.43
C ALA A 108 -1.11 -3.11 10.91
N ASN A 109 -0.22 -3.75 11.70
CA ASN A 109 0.99 -3.10 12.20
C ASN A 109 2.08 -3.09 11.12
N GLN A 110 2.25 -1.94 10.47
CA GLN A 110 3.23 -1.77 9.39
C GLN A 110 4.68 -2.00 9.85
N ALA A 111 5.03 -1.64 11.09
CA ALA A 111 6.37 -1.92 11.61
C ALA A 111 6.63 -3.42 11.71
N ALA A 112 5.63 -4.20 12.12
CA ALA A 112 5.73 -5.65 12.11
C ALA A 112 5.81 -6.22 10.68
N GLN A 113 5.08 -5.65 9.72
CA GLN A 113 5.15 -6.05 8.30
C GLN A 113 6.57 -5.83 7.73
N VAL A 114 7.11 -4.62 7.91
CA VAL A 114 8.45 -4.26 7.39
C VAL A 114 9.52 -5.10 8.08
N LYS A 115 9.46 -5.23 9.40
CA LYS A 115 10.43 -6.05 10.16
C LYS A 115 10.44 -7.50 9.69
N PHE A 116 9.27 -8.11 9.48
CA PHE A 116 9.16 -9.46 8.94
C PHE A 116 9.78 -9.56 7.53
N VAL A 117 9.39 -8.68 6.62
CA VAL A 117 9.86 -8.72 5.22
C VAL A 117 11.36 -8.52 5.14
N VAL A 118 11.92 -7.53 5.85
CA VAL A 118 13.37 -7.29 5.90
C VAL A 118 14.11 -8.50 6.45
N CYS A 119 13.65 -9.07 7.58
CA CYS A 119 14.26 -10.27 8.14
C CYS A 119 14.25 -11.45 7.16
N GLN A 120 13.10 -11.71 6.54
CA GLN A 120 12.94 -12.87 5.65
C GLN A 120 13.72 -12.70 4.35
N MET A 121 13.75 -11.50 3.76
CA MET A 121 14.50 -11.21 2.53
C MET A 121 16.02 -11.25 2.73
N LEU A 122 16.50 -10.94 3.93
CA LEU A 122 17.91 -11.04 4.30
C LEU A 122 18.33 -12.44 4.77
N ALA A 123 17.38 -13.34 5.05
CA ALA A 123 17.65 -14.74 5.35
C ALA A 123 18.13 -15.51 4.10
N PRO A 124 19.02 -16.51 4.22
CA PRO A 124 19.51 -17.25 3.06
C PRO A 124 18.38 -17.96 2.28
N ASP A 125 17.38 -18.46 3.00
CA ASP A 125 16.22 -19.16 2.46
C ASP A 125 14.97 -18.93 3.34
N TYR A 126 13.89 -19.66 3.02
CA TYR A 126 12.63 -19.60 3.75
C TYR A 126 12.64 -20.34 5.10
N SER A 127 13.74 -20.94 5.55
CA SER A 127 13.77 -21.68 6.83
C SER A 127 13.57 -20.77 8.05
N ARG A 128 13.84 -19.47 7.92
CA ARG A 128 13.74 -18.49 9.02
C ARG A 128 12.37 -17.80 9.14
N ILE A 129 11.33 -18.29 8.47
CA ILE A 129 9.98 -17.68 8.55
C ILE A 129 9.52 -17.55 10.01
N ASP A 130 9.55 -18.63 10.78
CA ASP A 130 9.06 -18.64 12.16
C ASP A 130 9.88 -17.70 13.05
N GLN A 131 11.21 -17.67 12.83
CA GLN A 131 12.08 -16.73 13.52
C GLN A 131 11.72 -15.28 13.19
N CYS A 132 11.59 -14.94 11.90
CA CYS A 132 11.25 -13.58 11.48
C CYS A 132 9.85 -13.17 11.95
N ALA A 133 8.89 -14.10 11.97
CA ALA A 133 7.55 -13.85 12.50
C ALA A 133 7.62 -13.57 14.01
N ASN A 134 8.36 -14.38 14.77
CA ASN A 134 8.57 -14.18 16.20
C ASN A 134 9.27 -12.84 16.50
N GLU A 135 10.33 -12.50 15.76
CA GLU A 135 11.04 -11.22 15.90
C GLU A 135 10.13 -10.02 15.57
N ALA A 136 9.19 -10.19 14.64
CA ALA A 136 8.16 -9.20 14.31
C ALA A 136 6.97 -9.19 15.27
N GLY A 137 6.93 -10.07 16.27
CA GLY A 137 5.81 -10.19 17.22
C GLY A 137 4.53 -10.73 16.57
N LEU A 138 4.66 -11.51 15.49
CA LEU A 138 3.54 -12.05 14.73
C LEU A 138 3.30 -13.50 15.10
N LEU A 139 2.09 -13.81 15.56
CA LEU A 139 1.60 -15.18 15.71
C LEU A 139 0.86 -15.54 14.43
N THR A 140 1.48 -16.33 13.56
CA THR A 140 0.95 -16.51 12.20
C THR A 140 0.68 -17.96 11.85
N ASP A 141 -0.58 -18.26 11.52
CA ASP A 141 -0.94 -19.44 10.72
C ASP A 141 -0.83 -19.10 9.22
N VAL A 142 0.39 -18.75 8.77
CA VAL A 142 0.65 -18.41 7.35
C VAL A 142 0.43 -19.62 6.46
N VAL A 143 0.58 -20.83 7.02
CA VAL A 143 0.45 -22.10 6.32
C VAL A 143 -0.94 -22.26 5.72
N HIS A 144 -1.99 -21.90 6.47
CA HIS A 144 -3.35 -21.90 5.93
C HIS A 144 -3.51 -20.90 4.78
N CYS A 145 -3.01 -19.67 4.93
CA CYS A 145 -3.16 -18.64 3.89
C CYS A 145 -2.50 -19.05 2.57
N LEU A 146 -1.31 -19.65 2.62
CA LEU A 146 -0.52 -20.04 1.43
C LEU A 146 -1.28 -20.93 0.44
N SER A 147 -2.07 -21.87 0.96
CA SER A 147 -2.83 -22.85 0.16
C SER A 147 -4.30 -22.45 -0.06
N SER A 148 -4.73 -21.34 0.54
CA SER A 148 -6.13 -20.88 0.49
C SER A 148 -6.42 -19.96 -0.70
N GLU A 149 -7.72 -19.76 -0.97
CA GLU A 149 -8.21 -18.74 -1.89
C GLU A 149 -7.77 -17.32 -1.48
N THR A 150 -7.58 -17.07 -0.17
CA THR A 150 -7.07 -15.79 0.34
C THR A 150 -5.66 -15.52 -0.20
N GLY A 151 -4.76 -16.51 -0.16
CA GLY A 151 -3.41 -16.38 -0.71
C GLY A 151 -3.41 -16.10 -2.22
N THR A 152 -4.31 -16.74 -2.96
CA THR A 152 -4.50 -16.48 -4.40
C THR A 152 -5.01 -15.05 -4.65
N LYS A 153 -6.03 -14.60 -3.91
CA LYS A 153 -6.58 -13.23 -4.01
C LYS A 153 -5.53 -12.17 -3.71
N LEU A 154 -4.71 -12.38 -2.69
CA LEU A 154 -3.62 -11.47 -2.34
C LEU A 154 -2.59 -11.34 -3.47
N GLN A 155 -2.23 -12.45 -4.13
CA GLN A 155 -1.31 -12.40 -5.27
C GLN A 155 -1.92 -11.78 -6.52
N LEU A 156 -3.21 -11.98 -6.79
CA LEU A 156 -3.93 -11.27 -7.85
C LEU A 156 -4.00 -9.76 -7.56
N GLN A 157 -4.21 -9.37 -6.30
CA GLN A 157 -4.18 -7.96 -5.91
C GLN A 157 -2.78 -7.36 -6.08
N ALA A 158 -1.73 -8.10 -5.70
CA ALA A 158 -0.36 -7.68 -5.91
C ALA A 158 -0.01 -7.54 -7.40
N GLU A 159 -0.54 -8.42 -8.26
CA GLU A 159 -0.46 -8.31 -9.71
C GLU A 159 -1.12 -7.03 -10.24
N LEU A 160 -2.35 -6.75 -9.79
CA LEU A 160 -3.10 -5.55 -10.20
C LEU A 160 -2.33 -4.27 -9.85
N VAL A 161 -1.83 -4.18 -8.60
CA VAL A 161 -1.03 -3.03 -8.15
C VAL A 161 0.26 -2.93 -8.96
N THR A 162 0.95 -4.04 -9.21
CA THR A 162 2.21 -4.03 -9.97
C THR A 162 2.00 -3.62 -11.43
N LYS A 163 0.94 -4.11 -12.08
CA LYS A 163 0.58 -3.77 -13.47
C LYS A 163 0.25 -2.29 -13.65
N GLN A 164 -0.27 -1.63 -12.62
CA GLN A 164 -0.53 -0.18 -12.66
C GLN A 164 0.73 0.63 -12.99
N TYR A 165 1.91 0.15 -12.57
CA TYR A 165 3.20 0.83 -12.79
C TYR A 165 4.03 0.20 -13.91
N SER A 166 3.71 -1.03 -14.32
CA SER A 166 4.41 -1.76 -15.40
C SER A 166 5.95 -1.66 -15.30
N PRO A 167 6.54 -2.08 -14.17
CA PRO A 167 7.94 -1.81 -13.87
C PRO A 167 8.89 -2.53 -14.83
N SER A 168 9.89 -1.80 -15.35
CA SER A 168 10.97 -2.36 -16.17
C SER A 168 12.05 -3.05 -15.32
N PHE A 169 12.16 -2.69 -14.04
CA PHE A 169 13.16 -3.17 -13.08
C PHE A 169 12.52 -3.45 -11.71
N ILE A 170 13.10 -4.36 -10.94
CA ILE A 170 12.63 -4.71 -9.59
C ILE A 170 13.86 -4.72 -8.66
N PRO A 171 13.82 -4.04 -7.50
CA PRO A 171 12.67 -3.36 -6.91
C PRO A 171 12.33 -2.04 -7.58
N THR A 172 11.04 -1.70 -7.63
CA THR A 172 10.53 -0.40 -8.06
C THR A 172 9.92 0.33 -6.88
N ILE A 173 10.33 1.58 -6.69
CA ILE A 173 9.89 2.48 -5.63
C ILE A 173 8.99 3.55 -6.24
N VAL A 174 7.78 3.67 -5.72
CA VAL A 174 6.78 4.65 -6.17
C VAL A 174 6.44 5.55 -5.01
N TYR A 175 6.46 6.87 -5.25
CA TYR A 175 6.16 7.86 -4.22
C TYR A 175 4.81 8.52 -4.50
N ASN A 176 3.92 8.50 -3.51
CA ASN A 176 2.55 9.03 -3.60
C ASN A 176 1.78 8.59 -4.86
N GLY A 177 1.98 7.33 -5.26
CA GLY A 177 1.33 6.75 -6.44
C GLY A 177 1.87 7.23 -7.79
N VAL A 178 3.00 7.94 -7.82
CA VAL A 178 3.67 8.38 -9.05
C VAL A 178 5.05 7.73 -9.13
N PHE A 179 5.29 7.01 -10.22
CA PHE A 179 6.61 6.51 -10.55
C PHE A 179 7.41 7.62 -11.25
N ASP A 180 8.64 7.83 -10.79
CA ASP A 180 9.59 8.76 -11.39
C ASP A 180 10.96 8.06 -11.49
N GLN A 181 11.55 8.06 -12.69
CA GLN A 181 12.79 7.33 -12.94
C GLN A 181 13.98 7.93 -12.17
N GLN A 182 14.05 9.24 -11.99
CA GLN A 182 15.14 9.86 -11.25
C GLN A 182 15.04 9.53 -9.76
N LEU A 183 13.83 9.56 -9.19
CA LEU A 183 13.61 9.13 -7.81
C LEU A 183 13.96 7.65 -7.65
N GLN A 184 13.57 6.78 -8.58
CA GLN A 184 13.97 5.37 -8.59
C GLN A 184 15.49 5.20 -8.54
N ASP A 185 16.22 5.87 -9.44
CA ASP A 185 17.69 5.76 -9.55
C ASP A 185 18.41 6.34 -8.32
N HIS A 186 17.84 7.36 -7.68
CA HIS A 186 18.34 7.88 -6.41
C HIS A 186 18.03 6.92 -5.27
N SER A 187 16.82 6.37 -5.18
CA SER A 187 16.43 5.44 -4.12
C SER A 187 17.24 4.15 -4.12
N LEU A 188 17.62 3.64 -5.29
CA LEU A 188 18.50 2.47 -5.37
C LEU A 188 19.89 2.72 -4.81
N ARG A 189 20.38 3.97 -4.81
CA ARG A 189 21.71 4.36 -4.32
C ARG A 189 21.69 4.89 -2.89
N ASP A 190 20.71 5.71 -2.57
CA ASP A 190 20.51 6.40 -1.29
C ASP A 190 19.01 6.61 -1.05
N PHE A 191 18.36 5.56 -0.55
CA PHE A 191 16.94 5.58 -0.21
C PHE A 191 16.63 6.61 0.89
N ARG A 192 17.50 6.71 1.91
CA ARG A 192 17.35 7.69 3.01
C ARG A 192 17.35 9.11 2.47
N GLY A 193 18.35 9.48 1.66
CA GLY A 193 18.45 10.79 1.04
C GLY A 193 17.25 11.12 0.17
N THR A 194 16.74 10.14 -0.59
CA THR A 194 15.56 10.31 -1.43
C THR A 194 14.27 10.51 -0.62
N VAL A 195 14.08 9.75 0.47
CA VAL A 195 12.97 9.96 1.41
C VAL A 195 13.03 11.36 2.01
N CYS A 196 14.21 11.80 2.45
CA CYS A 196 14.40 13.14 2.98
C CYS A 196 14.13 14.26 1.98
N TYR A 197 14.55 14.08 0.73
CA TYR A 197 14.20 14.99 -0.36
C TYR A 197 12.68 15.10 -0.51
N MET A 198 11.98 13.97 -0.57
CA MET A 198 10.53 13.93 -0.74
C MET A 198 9.76 14.56 0.43
N LEU A 199 10.17 14.27 1.67
CA LEU A 199 9.55 14.84 2.86
C LEU A 199 9.70 16.36 2.91
N ARG A 200 10.86 16.90 2.49
CA ARG A 200 11.09 18.36 2.38
C ARG A 200 10.24 18.99 1.28
N GLN A 201 10.21 18.41 0.08
CA GLN A 201 9.44 18.96 -1.05
C GLN A 201 7.94 19.04 -0.74
N GLN A 202 7.43 18.14 0.09
CA GLN A 202 6.02 18.07 0.45
C GLN A 202 5.68 18.79 1.77
N ASN A 203 6.67 19.45 2.40
CA ASN A 203 6.53 20.08 3.72
C ASN A 203 5.95 19.13 4.78
N LEU A 204 6.35 17.86 4.75
CA LEU A 204 5.93 16.81 5.70
C LEU A 204 6.82 16.73 6.94
N LEU A 205 7.86 17.57 7.02
CA LEU A 205 8.71 17.68 8.20
C LEU A 205 8.33 18.92 9.02
N PRO A 206 8.23 18.81 10.35
CA PRO A 206 8.23 19.98 11.23
C PRO A 206 9.47 20.84 11.00
N SER A 207 9.34 22.16 11.11
CA SER A 207 10.46 23.11 10.93
C SER A 207 11.64 22.87 11.89
N SER A 208 11.40 22.19 13.01
CA SER A 208 12.41 21.81 14.00
C SER A 208 13.01 20.41 13.79
N SER A 209 12.54 19.65 12.81
CA SER A 209 12.98 18.26 12.61
C SER A 209 14.43 18.19 12.11
N THR A 210 15.23 17.36 12.79
CA THR A 210 16.63 17.10 12.45
C THR A 210 16.81 15.80 11.68
N ILE A 211 15.74 15.04 11.45
CA ILE A 211 15.78 13.68 10.89
C ILE A 211 16.44 13.60 9.49
N CYS A 212 16.45 14.72 8.76
CA CYS A 212 17.03 14.81 7.43
C CYS A 212 18.31 15.66 7.36
N GLN A 213 18.83 16.12 8.51
CA GLN A 213 20.14 16.76 8.60
C GLN A 213 21.24 15.74 8.31
#